data_AF-A0A6P8HCN7-F1
#
_entry.id   AF-A0A6P8HCN7-F1
#
_cell.length_a   1.000
_cell.length_b   1.000
_cell.length_c   1.000
_cell.angle_alpha   90.00
_cell.angle_beta   90.00
_cell.angle_gamma   90.00
#
_symmetry.space_group_name_H-M   'P 1'
#
loop_
_entity.id
_entity.type
_entity.pdbx_description
1 polymer ?
#
loop_
_entity_poly.entity_id
_entity_poly.type
_entity_poly.pdbx_seq_one_letter_code
_entity_poly.pdbx_strand_id
1 'polypeptide(L)'
;MEVEGTDFDPLTEEGQVDINDEEFDAWTQGAETDPLIYDAALENKYGSRWKSFKAALNRMWQSKNRGSPVPEYLELQNIDEQGATARETVEWATQELRMRYPNFEVDDIRLTERGNKVLISVRDMRYPDANRWTKPQLLFDDSGSVKVNVARLRGFKEATRSDLERLKTLNERVALERRAEGLQETLEEREADYMRQNQLLADAQKRELDDKNQLIVQMREQRDKALRDRDQAQRAFELALRDLDMSKEEAKNLHITIAGSLEERRQLVAEINAKEGQLRQMAQTIEDLERNIAEKREIINDQTRPEEEREAAQKEAETLQKPEAHVGVAVRTNANAAYYQLLS
;
A
#
# COMPACT_ATOMS: atom_id res chain seq x y z
N MET A 1 5.61 35.10 53.02
CA MET A 1 5.64 36.51 53.49
C MET A 1 5.37 37.34 52.26
N GLU A 2 4.14 37.84 52.18
CA GLU A 2 3.70 38.81 51.19
C GLU A 2 4.46 40.11 51.48
N VAL A 3 5.11 40.67 50.46
CA VAL A 3 5.70 42.00 50.57
C VAL A 3 4.67 42.94 49.97
N GLU A 4 3.93 43.61 50.85
CA GLU A 4 3.01 44.71 50.50
C GLU A 4 3.78 45.75 49.69
N GLY A 5 3.37 45.94 48.44
CA GLY A 5 3.74 47.09 47.65
C GLY A 5 2.94 48.29 48.16
N THR A 6 3.60 49.17 48.90
CA THR A 6 3.05 50.48 49.25
C THR A 6 3.05 51.37 48.01
N ASP A 7 1.87 51.61 47.45
CA ASP A 7 1.59 52.68 46.49
C ASP A 7 1.93 54.02 47.15
N PHE A 8 3.06 54.61 46.78
CA PHE A 8 3.54 55.89 47.30
C PHE A 8 3.03 57.02 46.40
N ASP A 9 2.12 57.84 46.94
CA ASP A 9 1.51 58.98 46.23
C ASP A 9 2.42 60.23 46.34
N PRO A 10 3.05 60.70 45.25
CA PRO A 10 4.02 61.80 45.26
C PRO A 10 3.39 63.20 45.49
N LEU A 11 2.08 63.28 45.73
CA LEU A 11 1.35 64.53 45.97
C LEU A 11 1.04 64.81 47.45
N THR A 12 1.50 63.98 48.38
CA THR A 12 1.34 64.19 49.83
C THR A 12 2.52 64.96 50.45
N GLU A 13 2.25 65.76 51.48
CA GLU A 13 3.20 66.70 52.12
C GLU A 13 4.51 66.05 52.63
N GLU A 14 4.55 64.73 52.83
CA GLU A 14 5.77 63.99 53.24
C GLU A 14 6.77 63.72 52.08
N GLY A 15 6.40 64.06 50.83
CA GLY A 15 7.21 63.86 49.64
C GLY A 15 8.03 65.08 49.18
N GLN A 16 7.82 66.25 49.77
CA GLN A 16 8.49 67.49 49.37
C GLN A 16 9.93 67.50 49.89
N VAL A 17 10.90 67.68 48.98
CA VAL A 17 12.29 67.87 49.37
C VAL A 17 12.47 69.36 49.66
N ASP A 18 12.68 69.71 50.93
CA ASP A 18 13.00 71.07 51.34
C ASP A 18 14.40 71.44 50.86
N ILE A 19 14.46 72.29 49.84
CA ILE A 19 15.72 72.82 49.31
C ILE A 19 16.01 74.14 50.03
N ASN A 20 17.16 74.25 50.69
CA ASN A 20 17.58 75.51 51.29
C ASN A 20 18.24 76.43 50.25
N ASP A 21 18.41 77.72 50.60
CA ASP A 21 18.97 78.71 49.68
C ASP A 21 20.41 78.36 49.23
N GLU A 22 21.20 77.74 50.10
CA GLU A 22 22.57 77.30 49.79
C GLU A 22 22.62 76.14 48.78
N GLU A 23 21.72 75.15 48.91
CA GLU A 23 21.61 74.04 47.96
C GLU A 23 21.07 74.51 46.62
N PHE A 24 20.12 75.44 46.62
CA PHE A 24 19.64 76.06 45.39
C PHE A 24 20.77 76.76 44.64
N ASP A 25 21.57 77.57 45.34
CA ASP A 25 22.70 78.27 44.73
C ASP A 25 23.77 77.30 44.24
N ALA A 26 24.09 76.24 44.99
CA ALA A 26 25.07 75.23 44.59
C ALA A 26 24.70 74.49 43.30
N TRP A 27 23.41 74.19 43.09
CA TRP A 27 22.92 73.49 41.90
C TRP A 27 22.61 74.40 40.71
N THR A 28 22.58 75.71 40.92
CA THR A 28 22.21 76.69 39.89
C THR A 28 23.35 77.63 39.49
N GLN A 29 24.44 77.72 40.28
CA GLN A 29 25.66 78.43 39.93
C GLN A 29 26.58 77.56 39.05
N GLY A 30 26.30 77.58 37.74
CA GLY A 30 27.10 76.86 36.75
C GLY A 30 26.38 76.85 35.41
N ALA A 31 26.43 77.98 34.70
CA ALA A 31 25.59 78.28 33.54
C ALA A 31 25.85 77.42 32.28
N GLU A 32 26.69 76.37 32.34
CA GLU A 32 27.03 75.52 31.19
C GLU A 32 27.15 74.04 31.61
N THR A 33 26.08 73.48 32.19
CA THR A 33 26.05 72.05 32.51
C THR A 33 25.16 71.32 31.49
N ASP A 34 25.74 70.35 30.77
CA ASP A 34 25.01 69.45 29.87
C ASP A 34 23.86 68.75 30.63
N PRO A 35 22.61 68.77 30.13
CA PRO A 35 21.45 68.16 30.78
C PRO A 35 21.68 66.70 31.22
N LEU A 36 22.42 65.92 30.44
CA LEU A 36 22.68 64.50 30.74
C LEU A 36 23.65 64.34 31.90
N ILE A 37 24.64 65.23 32.03
CA ILE A 37 25.61 65.21 33.13
C ILE A 37 24.95 65.71 34.42
N TYR A 38 24.07 66.70 34.30
CA TYR A 38 23.31 67.25 35.41
C TYR A 38 22.34 66.20 36.02
N ASP A 39 21.60 65.49 35.17
CA ASP A 39 20.65 64.45 35.63
C ASP A 39 21.37 63.27 36.28
N ALA A 40 22.52 62.85 35.74
CA ALA A 40 23.35 61.81 36.35
C ALA A 40 23.92 62.24 37.72
N ALA A 41 24.31 63.51 37.89
CA ALA A 41 24.79 64.04 39.16
C ALA A 41 23.67 64.09 40.22
N LEU A 42 22.46 64.49 39.82
CA LEU A 42 21.29 64.47 40.69
C LEU A 42 20.87 63.05 41.07
N GLU A 43 20.85 62.12 40.11
CA GLU A 43 20.54 60.70 40.35
C GLU A 43 21.55 60.07 41.32
N ASN A 44 22.84 60.38 41.18
CA ASN A 44 23.88 59.86 42.07
C ASN A 44 23.75 60.39 43.52
N LYS A 45 23.36 61.66 43.69
CA LYS A 45 23.21 62.26 45.04
C LYS A 45 21.87 61.92 45.72
N TYR A 46 20.77 61.94 44.97
CA TYR A 46 19.40 61.84 45.53
C TYR A 46 18.69 60.53 45.19
N GLY A 47 19.31 59.62 44.43
CA GLY A 47 18.73 58.32 44.06
C GLY A 47 17.38 58.49 43.36
N SER A 48 16.42 57.61 43.63
CA SER A 48 15.06 57.65 43.03
C SER A 48 14.28 58.95 43.25
N ARG A 49 14.71 59.82 44.17
CA ARG A 49 14.06 61.12 44.47
C ARG A 49 14.59 62.28 43.63
N TRP A 50 15.57 62.04 42.75
CA TRP A 50 16.22 63.08 41.95
C TRP A 50 15.23 63.87 41.06
N LYS A 51 14.21 63.21 40.50
CA LYS A 51 13.16 63.86 39.69
C LYS A 51 12.33 64.86 40.50
N SER A 52 11.95 64.49 41.73
CA SER A 52 11.21 65.36 42.64
C SER A 52 12.05 66.55 43.09
N PHE A 53 13.35 66.33 43.34
CA PHE A 53 14.30 67.40 43.65
C PHE A 53 14.48 68.37 42.47
N LYS A 54 14.64 67.87 41.24
CA LYS A 54 14.72 68.68 40.02
C LYS A 54 13.45 69.53 39.81
N ALA A 55 12.28 68.96 40.08
CA ALA A 55 11.01 69.69 40.02
C ALA A 55 10.93 70.80 41.08
N ALA A 56 11.42 70.56 42.31
CA ALA A 56 11.49 71.57 43.36
C ALA A 56 12.49 72.69 43.01
N LEU A 57 13.66 72.37 42.46
CA LEU A 57 14.63 73.35 41.95
C LEU A 57 14.03 74.24 40.85
N ASN A 58 13.32 73.65 39.89
CA ASN A 58 12.66 74.41 38.81
C ASN A 58 11.61 75.39 39.38
N ARG A 59 10.77 74.94 40.34
CA ARG A 59 9.82 75.83 41.03
C ARG A 59 10.52 76.97 41.78
N MET A 60 11.62 76.66 42.45
CA MET A 60 12.40 77.66 43.20
C MET A 60 13.09 78.67 42.28
N TRP A 61 13.58 78.22 41.12
CA TRP A 61 14.15 79.07 40.08
C TRP A 61 13.12 80.06 39.54
N GLN A 62 11.92 79.58 39.21
CA GLN A 62 10.82 80.44 38.76
C GLN A 62 10.38 81.47 39.82
N SER A 63 10.48 81.11 41.10
CA SER A 63 10.16 82.01 42.21
C SER A 63 11.21 83.10 42.44
N LYS A 64 12.50 82.73 42.43
CA LYS A 64 13.63 83.65 42.70
C LYS A 64 14.03 84.49 41.49
N ASN A 65 13.95 83.94 40.28
CA ASN A 65 14.38 84.57 39.03
C ASN A 65 13.18 84.93 38.14
N ARG A 66 12.21 85.68 38.70
CA ARG A 66 11.01 86.12 37.96
C ARG A 66 11.41 86.96 36.74
N GLY A 67 11.20 86.42 35.54
CA GLY A 67 11.47 87.08 34.27
C GLY A 67 12.67 86.52 33.49
N SER A 68 13.45 85.61 34.07
CA SER A 68 14.50 84.87 33.35
C SER A 68 13.96 83.53 32.86
N PRO A 69 14.34 83.06 31.65
CA PRO A 69 13.99 81.72 31.20
C PRO A 69 14.61 80.66 32.13
N VAL A 70 13.93 79.51 32.25
CA VAL A 70 14.46 78.35 32.97
C VAL A 70 15.63 77.80 32.14
N PRO A 71 16.82 77.57 32.73
CA PRO A 71 17.93 76.94 32.03
C PRO A 71 17.55 75.57 31.47
N GLU A 72 18.07 75.22 30.30
CA GLU A 72 17.74 73.97 29.57
C GLU A 72 17.98 72.71 30.42
N TYR A 73 19.02 72.69 31.25
CA TYR A 73 19.31 71.57 32.17
C TYR A 73 18.29 71.43 33.32
N LEU A 74 17.50 72.47 33.61
CA LEU A 74 16.40 72.48 34.59
C LEU A 74 15.02 72.27 33.95
N GLU A 75 14.91 72.32 32.63
CA GLU A 75 13.67 72.01 31.94
C GLU A 75 13.35 70.52 32.10
N LEU A 76 12.18 70.24 32.69
CA LEU A 76 11.60 68.90 32.70
C LEU A 76 11.05 68.64 31.30
N GLN A 77 11.90 68.23 30.36
CA GLN A 77 11.38 67.58 29.17
C GLN A 77 10.66 66.31 29.64
N ASN A 78 9.44 66.11 29.16
CA ASN A 78 8.65 64.89 29.38
C ASN A 78 9.42 63.72 28.75
N ILE A 79 10.31 63.10 29.53
CA ILE A 79 10.95 61.83 29.20
C ILE A 79 10.01 60.70 29.61
N ASP A 80 8.79 60.75 29.06
CA ASP A 80 7.90 59.61 28.86
C ASP A 80 7.43 59.75 27.41
N GLU A 81 7.58 58.69 26.61
CA GLU A 81 7.13 58.53 25.20
C GLU A 81 8.16 58.60 24.06
N GLN A 82 9.47 58.74 24.30
CA GLN A 82 10.47 58.60 23.22
C GLN A 82 11.62 57.65 23.57
N GLY A 83 11.26 56.43 23.94
CA GLY A 83 12.19 55.30 24.07
C GLY A 83 11.63 54.07 23.37
N ALA A 84 11.97 53.89 22.09
CA ALA A 84 11.97 52.65 21.32
C ALA A 84 10.91 51.57 21.69
N THR A 85 9.76 51.58 21.02
CA THR A 85 9.05 50.32 20.68
C THR A 85 8.60 50.37 19.24
N ALA A 86 9.03 49.39 18.45
CA ALA A 86 8.60 49.22 17.07
C ALA A 86 7.07 49.19 16.99
N ARG A 87 6.47 49.83 15.99
CA ARG A 87 5.04 49.67 15.71
C ARG A 87 4.75 48.17 15.48
N GLU A 88 4.17 47.51 16.47
CA GLU A 88 3.63 46.16 16.33
C GLU A 88 2.38 46.25 15.45
N THR A 89 2.57 46.14 14.14
CA THR A 89 1.47 46.10 13.18
C THR A 89 0.94 44.68 13.04
N VAL A 90 -0.33 44.53 12.65
CA VAL A 90 -0.93 43.22 12.36
C VAL A 90 -0.15 42.45 11.30
N GLU A 91 0.39 43.15 10.31
CA GLU A 91 1.21 42.56 9.24
C GLU A 91 2.51 41.97 9.77
N TRP A 92 3.23 42.73 10.61
CA TRP A 92 4.44 42.26 11.26
C TRP A 92 4.16 41.04 12.14
N ALA A 93 3.10 41.08 12.96
CA ALA A 93 2.70 39.97 13.81
C ALA A 93 2.33 38.71 13.00
N THR A 94 1.67 38.87 11.85
CA THR A 94 1.33 37.76 10.95
C THR A 94 2.57 37.12 10.36
N GLN A 95 3.54 37.94 9.94
CA GLN A 95 4.80 37.45 9.38
C GLN A 95 5.64 36.73 10.43
N GLU A 96 5.72 37.28 11.64
CA GLU A 96 6.42 36.68 12.77
C GLU A 96 5.80 35.33 13.16
N LEU A 97 4.47 35.23 13.17
CA LEU A 97 3.77 33.96 13.44
C LEU A 97 4.01 32.92 12.35
N ARG A 98 4.03 33.30 11.07
CA ARG A 98 4.36 32.38 9.97
C ARG A 98 5.81 31.88 10.02
N MET A 99 6.75 32.74 10.42
CA MET A 99 8.16 32.34 10.56
C MET A 99 8.37 31.40 11.75
N ARG A 100 7.74 31.68 12.89
CA ARG A 100 7.88 30.85 14.10
C ARG A 100 7.06 29.56 14.03
N TYR A 101 5.97 29.56 13.29
CA TYR A 101 5.06 28.42 13.14
C TYR A 101 4.78 28.14 11.65
N PRO A 102 5.54 27.23 11.00
CA PRO A 102 5.42 26.94 9.57
C PRO A 102 4.04 26.44 9.13
N ASN A 103 3.24 25.90 10.07
CA ASN A 103 1.91 25.36 9.82
C ASN A 103 0.80 26.32 10.28
N PHE A 104 1.07 27.63 10.27
CA PHE A 104 0.13 28.67 10.67
C PHE A 104 -0.91 28.92 9.56
N GLU A 105 -2.15 28.47 9.78
CA GLU A 105 -3.30 28.82 8.93
C GLU A 105 -3.95 30.13 9.43
N VAL A 106 -4.09 31.10 8.52
CA VAL A 106 -4.58 32.45 8.83
C VAL A 106 -6.07 32.46 9.20
N ASP A 107 -6.83 31.45 8.74
CA ASP A 107 -8.30 31.45 8.83
C ASP A 107 -8.83 31.16 10.24
N ASP A 108 -7.99 30.62 11.13
CA ASP A 108 -8.37 30.24 12.50
C ASP A 108 -8.11 31.33 13.54
N ILE A 109 -7.43 32.41 13.14
CA ILE A 109 -6.90 33.44 14.03
C ILE A 109 -7.22 34.83 13.48
N ARG A 110 -7.85 35.66 14.32
CA ARG A 110 -8.13 37.06 14.04
C ARG A 110 -7.19 37.95 14.86
N LEU A 111 -6.32 38.67 14.16
CA LEU A 111 -5.48 39.70 14.77
C LEU A 111 -6.18 41.05 14.71
N THR A 112 -6.21 41.79 15.82
CA THR A 112 -6.77 43.16 15.87
C THR A 112 -5.80 44.10 16.55
N GLU A 113 -5.67 45.32 16.05
CA GLU A 113 -4.80 46.33 16.63
C GLU A 113 -5.59 47.22 17.59
N ARG A 114 -5.08 47.43 18.79
CA ARG A 114 -5.67 48.36 19.76
C ARG A 114 -4.58 49.02 20.59
N GLY A 115 -4.37 50.32 20.40
CA GLY A 115 -3.42 51.12 21.18
C GLY A 115 -1.97 50.66 21.02
N ASN A 116 -1.46 50.63 19.79
CA ASN A 116 -0.09 50.20 19.43
C ASN A 116 0.28 48.76 19.86
N LYS A 117 -0.70 47.91 20.19
CA LYS A 117 -0.50 46.50 20.52
C LYS A 117 -1.37 45.60 19.65
N VAL A 118 -0.82 44.44 19.26
CA VAL A 118 -1.57 43.42 18.52
C VAL A 118 -2.25 42.45 19.48
N LEU A 119 -3.56 42.33 19.32
CA LEU A 119 -4.40 41.38 20.03
C LEU A 119 -4.70 40.18 19.12
N ILE A 120 -4.70 38.98 19.71
CA ILE A 120 -5.08 37.74 19.06
C ILE A 120 -6.42 37.24 19.60
N SER A 121 -7.33 36.94 18.68
CA SER A 121 -8.58 36.22 18.91
C SER A 121 -8.53 34.92 18.11
N VAL A 122 -8.98 33.82 18.71
CA VAL A 122 -8.97 32.49 18.08
C VAL A 122 -10.42 32.05 17.91
N ARG A 123 -10.72 31.35 16.82
CA ARG A 123 -12.07 30.83 16.57
C ARG A 123 -12.42 29.73 17.58
N ASP A 124 -13.59 29.81 18.20
CA ASP A 124 -14.08 28.81 19.14
C ASP A 124 -14.73 27.63 18.38
N MET A 125 -13.95 26.56 18.19
CA MET A 125 -14.38 25.37 17.46
C MET A 125 -15.41 24.50 18.20
N ARG A 126 -15.73 24.81 19.47
CA ARG A 126 -16.81 24.09 20.20
C ARG A 126 -18.20 24.39 19.64
N TYR A 127 -18.36 25.49 18.92
CA TYR A 127 -19.60 25.93 18.30
C TYR A 127 -19.32 26.41 16.87
N PRO A 128 -19.09 25.49 15.91
CA PRO A 128 -18.67 25.83 14.55
C PRO A 128 -19.70 26.71 13.81
N ASP A 129 -20.99 26.54 14.13
CA ASP A 129 -22.10 27.25 13.49
C ASP A 129 -22.28 28.70 13.97
N ALA A 130 -21.64 29.08 15.08
CA ALA A 130 -21.92 30.35 15.76
C ALA A 130 -20.91 31.48 15.45
N ASN A 131 -19.90 31.23 14.59
CA ASN A 131 -18.84 32.20 14.24
C ASN A 131 -18.28 32.96 15.47
N ARG A 132 -18.11 32.24 16.58
CA ARG A 132 -17.70 32.81 17.87
C ARG A 132 -16.18 32.88 17.97
N TRP A 133 -15.69 34.05 18.33
CA TRP A 133 -14.28 34.33 18.56
C TRP A 133 -14.01 34.43 20.05
N THR A 134 -12.85 33.97 20.49
CA THR A 134 -12.40 34.19 21.87
C THR A 134 -12.13 35.68 22.12
N LYS A 135 -12.25 36.10 23.39
CA LYS A 135 -11.96 37.48 23.79
C LYS A 135 -10.52 37.85 23.36
N PRO A 136 -10.29 39.03 22.75
CA PRO A 136 -8.96 39.44 22.30
C PRO A 136 -7.96 39.45 23.45
N GLN A 137 -6.81 38.79 23.28
CA GLN A 137 -5.71 38.76 24.25
C GLN A 137 -4.44 39.33 23.63
N LEU A 138 -3.55 39.89 24.44
CA LEU A 138 -2.25 40.40 23.96
C LEU A 138 -1.41 39.25 23.39
N LEU A 139 -0.95 39.41 22.15
CA LEU A 139 -0.15 38.41 21.46
C LEU A 139 1.29 38.37 22.01
N PHE A 140 1.87 39.54 22.26
CA PHE A 140 3.23 39.71 22.77
C PHE A 140 3.22 40.24 24.21
N ASP A 141 4.19 39.80 25.02
CA ASP A 141 4.51 40.44 26.28
C ASP A 141 5.43 41.65 26.08
N ASP A 142 5.71 42.39 27.15
CA ASP A 142 6.53 43.60 27.09
C ASP A 142 8.02 43.31 26.72
N SER A 143 8.39 42.03 26.53
CA SER A 143 9.68 41.58 26.01
C SER A 143 9.66 41.19 24.52
N GLY A 144 8.52 41.30 23.84
CA GLY A 144 8.33 40.85 22.45
C GLY A 144 8.21 39.34 22.29
N SER A 145 8.05 38.60 23.39
CA SER A 145 7.83 37.15 23.39
C SER A 145 6.34 36.84 23.32
N VAL A 146 5.95 35.77 22.62
CA VAL A 146 4.54 35.40 22.49
C VAL A 146 4.02 34.95 23.86
N LYS A 147 3.13 35.73 24.46
CA LYS A 147 2.72 35.60 25.87
C LYS A 147 1.93 34.33 26.15
N VAL A 148 1.43 33.66 25.10
CA VAL A 148 0.63 32.45 25.21
C VAL A 148 1.32 31.31 24.47
N ASN A 149 1.54 30.21 25.18
CA ASN A 149 2.00 28.95 24.64
C ASN A 149 0.97 28.46 23.59
N VAL A 150 1.15 28.85 22.33
CA VAL A 150 0.22 28.60 21.20
C VAL A 150 -0.12 27.10 21.10
N ALA A 151 0.79 26.23 21.56
CA ALA A 151 0.62 24.78 21.69
C ALA A 151 -0.47 24.31 22.69
N ARG A 152 -0.92 25.17 23.62
CA ARG A 152 -2.02 24.88 24.57
C ARG A 152 -3.40 25.27 24.04
N LEU A 153 -3.47 25.95 22.89
CA LEU A 153 -4.75 26.30 22.27
C LEU A 153 -5.41 25.03 21.74
N ARG A 154 -6.61 24.72 22.24
CA ARG A 154 -7.34 23.47 21.98
C ARG A 154 -7.57 23.22 20.47
N GLY A 155 -7.75 24.30 19.68
CA GLY A 155 -7.91 24.22 18.22
C GLY A 155 -6.72 23.63 17.48
N PHE A 156 -5.48 23.90 17.91
CA PHE A 156 -4.27 23.34 17.27
C PHE A 156 -4.14 21.82 17.47
N LYS A 157 -4.50 21.34 18.67
CA LYS A 157 -4.53 19.89 18.98
C LYS A 157 -5.66 19.16 18.25
N GLU A 158 -6.79 19.82 18.02
CA GLU A 158 -7.92 19.26 17.29
C GLU A 158 -7.66 19.20 15.78
N ALA A 159 -7.03 20.23 15.19
CA ALA A 159 -6.58 20.22 13.79
C ALA A 159 -5.59 19.07 13.52
N THR A 160 -4.59 18.89 14.39
CA THR A 160 -3.60 17.80 14.25
C THR A 160 -4.25 16.42 14.36
N ARG A 161 -5.30 16.27 15.19
CA ARG A 161 -6.08 15.01 15.28
C ARG A 161 -6.94 14.78 14.03
N SER A 162 -7.55 15.83 13.48
CA SER A 162 -8.32 15.75 12.24
C SER A 162 -7.44 15.32 11.06
N ASP A 163 -6.23 15.86 10.96
CA ASP A 163 -5.29 15.48 9.89
C ASP A 163 -4.77 14.06 10.05
N LEU A 164 -4.57 13.58 11.28
CA LEU A 164 -4.24 12.16 11.53
C LEU A 164 -5.38 11.22 11.12
N GLU A 165 -6.64 11.59 11.38
CA GLU A 165 -7.80 10.83 10.92
C GLU A 165 -7.91 10.84 9.39
N ARG A 166 -7.67 12.00 8.75
CA ARG A 166 -7.62 12.11 7.28
C ARG A 166 -6.50 11.24 6.69
N LEU A 167 -5.29 11.27 7.26
CA LEU A 167 -4.18 10.40 6.84
C LEU A 167 -4.51 8.92 7.02
N LYS A 168 -5.16 8.55 8.12
CA LYS A 168 -5.60 7.17 8.36
C LYS A 168 -6.61 6.71 7.31
N THR A 169 -7.62 7.52 7.02
CA THR A 169 -8.61 7.20 5.97
C THR A 169 -7.99 7.17 4.57
N LEU A 170 -7.01 8.02 4.28
CA LEU A 170 -6.27 7.99 3.02
C LEU A 170 -5.46 6.71 2.88
N ASN A 171 -4.77 6.29 3.95
CA ASN A 171 -3.98 5.06 3.94
C ASN A 171 -4.87 3.81 3.80
N GLU A 172 -6.03 3.79 4.46
CA GLU A 172 -7.03 2.75 4.28
C GLU A 172 -7.55 2.70 2.83
N ARG A 173 -7.82 3.86 2.21
CA ARG A 173 -8.22 3.92 0.79
C ARG A 173 -7.14 3.39 -0.15
N VAL A 174 -5.90 3.82 0.01
CA VAL A 174 -4.76 3.33 -0.81
C VAL A 174 -4.55 1.83 -0.62
N ALA A 175 -4.70 1.32 0.61
CA ALA A 175 -4.61 -0.12 0.87
C ALA A 175 -5.74 -0.91 0.20
N LEU A 176 -6.96 -0.37 0.16
CA LEU A 176 -8.09 -0.98 -0.53
C LEU A 176 -7.93 -0.94 -2.05
N GLU A 177 -7.45 0.18 -2.59
CA GLU A 177 -7.20 0.36 -4.03
C GLU A 177 -6.16 -0.65 -4.54
N ARG A 178 -5.03 -0.81 -3.85
CA ARG A 178 -4.03 -1.84 -4.17
C ARG A 178 -4.59 -3.26 -4.13
N ARG A 179 -5.50 -3.56 -3.20
CA ARG A 179 -6.16 -4.87 -3.13
C ARG A 179 -7.15 -5.06 -4.28
N ALA A 180 -7.87 -4.01 -4.66
CA ALA A 180 -8.79 -4.04 -5.79
C ALA A 180 -8.04 -4.25 -7.11
N GLU A 181 -6.92 -3.56 -7.31
CA GLU A 181 -6.03 -3.75 -8.47
C GLU A 181 -5.49 -5.18 -8.52
N GLY A 182 -4.97 -5.71 -7.41
CA GLY A 182 -4.47 -7.09 -7.38
C GLY A 182 -5.57 -8.13 -7.64
N LEU A 183 -6.80 -7.90 -7.14
CA LEU A 183 -7.93 -8.77 -7.46
C LEU A 183 -8.32 -8.68 -8.93
N GLN A 184 -8.30 -7.48 -9.52
CA GLN A 184 -8.58 -7.28 -10.93
C GLN A 184 -7.57 -8.01 -11.81
N GLU A 185 -6.27 -7.90 -11.52
CA GLU A 185 -5.21 -8.63 -12.24
C GLU A 185 -5.44 -10.14 -12.17
N THR A 186 -5.75 -10.69 -10.99
CA THR A 186 -6.03 -12.14 -10.87
C THR A 186 -7.31 -12.57 -11.60
N LEU A 187 -8.30 -11.69 -11.75
CA LEU A 187 -9.51 -11.97 -12.52
C LEU A 187 -9.21 -11.96 -14.02
N GLU A 188 -8.44 -10.98 -14.51
CA GLU A 188 -8.02 -10.89 -15.91
C GLU A 188 -7.15 -12.09 -16.32
N GLU A 189 -6.21 -12.51 -15.46
CA GLU A 189 -5.42 -13.73 -15.68
C GLU A 189 -6.31 -14.98 -15.77
N ARG A 190 -7.26 -15.14 -14.84
CA ARG A 190 -8.19 -16.27 -14.85
C ARG A 190 -9.09 -16.24 -16.08
N GLU A 191 -9.59 -15.08 -16.47
CA GLU A 191 -10.42 -14.94 -17.67
C GLU A 191 -9.62 -15.30 -18.93
N ALA A 192 -8.37 -14.86 -19.03
CA ALA A 192 -7.46 -15.26 -20.12
C ALA A 192 -7.20 -16.77 -20.12
N ASP A 193 -7.03 -17.40 -18.95
CA ASP A 193 -6.90 -18.86 -18.84
C ASP A 193 -8.16 -19.59 -19.28
N TYR A 194 -9.34 -19.16 -18.85
CA TYR A 194 -10.61 -19.73 -19.28
C TYR A 194 -10.82 -19.59 -20.79
N MET A 195 -10.45 -18.44 -21.35
CA MET A 195 -10.53 -18.22 -22.80
C MET A 195 -9.57 -19.13 -23.57
N ARG A 196 -8.34 -19.33 -23.09
CA ARG A 196 -7.38 -20.28 -23.66
C ARG A 196 -7.90 -21.72 -23.60
N GLN A 197 -8.44 -22.14 -22.46
CA GLN A 197 -9.02 -23.48 -22.31
C GLN A 197 -10.22 -23.70 -23.24
N ASN A 198 -11.12 -22.72 -23.33
CA ASN A 198 -12.27 -22.79 -24.23
C ASN A 198 -11.85 -22.86 -25.71
N GLN A 199 -10.81 -22.13 -26.11
CA GLN A 199 -10.25 -22.22 -27.45
C GLN A 199 -9.68 -23.61 -27.74
N LEU A 200 -8.91 -24.18 -26.80
CA LEU A 200 -8.37 -25.54 -26.94
C LEU A 200 -9.48 -26.59 -27.07
N LEU A 201 -10.54 -26.47 -26.27
CA LEU A 201 -11.70 -27.37 -26.36
C LEU A 201 -12.42 -27.23 -27.70
N ALA A 202 -12.64 -26.01 -28.18
CA ALA A 202 -13.27 -25.76 -29.48
C ALA A 202 -12.43 -26.31 -30.64
N ASP A 203 -11.11 -26.12 -30.59
CA ASP A 203 -10.18 -26.65 -31.59
C ASP A 203 -10.12 -28.18 -31.56
N ALA A 204 -10.13 -28.79 -30.38
CA ALA A 204 -10.17 -30.25 -30.23
C ALA A 204 -11.48 -30.82 -30.81
N GLN A 205 -12.63 -30.24 -30.48
CA GLN A 205 -13.91 -30.64 -31.03
C GLN A 205 -13.95 -30.49 -32.56
N LYS A 206 -13.38 -29.40 -33.09
CA LYS A 206 -13.30 -29.19 -34.53
C LYS A 206 -12.47 -30.28 -35.21
N ARG A 207 -11.29 -30.62 -34.66
CA ARG A 207 -10.45 -31.71 -35.20
C ARG A 207 -11.18 -33.05 -35.15
N GLU A 208 -11.84 -33.37 -34.04
CA GLU A 208 -12.61 -34.61 -33.91
C GLU A 208 -13.73 -34.69 -34.96
N LEU A 209 -14.44 -33.59 -35.20
CA LEU A 209 -15.47 -33.52 -36.23
C LEU A 209 -14.90 -33.67 -37.64
N ASP A 210 -13.75 -33.05 -37.92
CA ASP A 210 -13.07 -33.16 -39.20
C ASP A 210 -12.61 -34.60 -39.46
N ASP A 211 -12.02 -35.27 -38.46
CA ASP A 211 -11.59 -36.67 -38.55
C ASP A 211 -12.78 -37.61 -38.77
N LYS A 212 -13.88 -37.41 -38.02
CA LYS A 212 -15.13 -38.16 -38.22
C LYS A 212 -15.72 -37.93 -39.60
N ASN A 213 -15.70 -36.70 -40.09
CA ASN A 213 -16.18 -36.38 -41.43
C ASN A 213 -15.33 -37.07 -42.51
N GLN A 214 -14.01 -37.07 -42.36
CA GLN A 214 -13.12 -37.80 -43.27
C GLN A 214 -13.42 -39.30 -43.27
N LEU A 215 -13.62 -39.90 -42.09
CA LEU A 215 -14.00 -41.30 -41.98
C LEU A 215 -15.34 -41.59 -42.66
N ILE A 216 -16.33 -40.72 -42.48
CA ILE A 216 -17.64 -40.85 -43.13
C ILE A 216 -17.51 -40.79 -44.66
N VAL A 217 -16.66 -39.90 -45.18
CA VAL A 217 -16.40 -39.80 -46.63
C VAL A 217 -15.77 -41.09 -47.14
N GLN A 218 -14.72 -41.60 -46.48
CA GLN A 218 -14.07 -42.86 -46.86
C GLN A 218 -15.06 -44.05 -46.83
N MET A 219 -15.87 -44.14 -45.78
CA MET A 219 -16.88 -45.20 -45.66
C MET A 219 -17.94 -45.12 -46.75
N ARG A 220 -18.35 -43.91 -47.16
CA ARG A 220 -19.27 -43.70 -48.29
C ARG A 220 -18.63 -44.16 -49.60
N GLU A 221 -17.38 -43.78 -49.86
CA GLU A 221 -16.65 -44.21 -51.06
C GLU A 221 -16.50 -45.73 -51.14
N GLN A 222 -16.13 -46.37 -50.02
CA GLN A 222 -16.03 -47.83 -49.94
C GLN A 222 -17.38 -48.50 -50.19
N ARG A 223 -18.45 -47.99 -49.58
CA ARG A 223 -19.81 -48.51 -49.79
C ARG A 223 -20.22 -48.37 -51.26
N ASP A 224 -19.98 -47.21 -51.86
CA ASP A 224 -20.36 -46.94 -53.24
C ASP A 224 -19.56 -47.82 -54.21
N LYS A 225 -18.27 -48.08 -53.92
CA LYS A 225 -17.46 -49.07 -54.65
C LYS A 225 -18.05 -50.48 -54.52
N ALA A 226 -18.34 -50.93 -53.31
CA ALA A 226 -18.92 -52.24 -53.06
C ALA A 226 -20.27 -52.43 -53.76
N LEU A 227 -21.09 -51.39 -53.84
CA LEU A 227 -22.36 -51.42 -54.59
C LEU A 227 -22.13 -51.57 -56.09
N ARG A 228 -21.17 -50.83 -56.68
CA ARG A 228 -20.82 -51.00 -58.10
C ARG A 228 -20.27 -52.39 -58.39
N ASP A 229 -19.39 -52.91 -57.53
CA ASP A 229 -18.82 -54.25 -57.68
C ASP A 229 -19.92 -55.32 -57.59
N ARG A 230 -20.87 -55.17 -56.65
CA ARG A 230 -22.05 -56.05 -56.54
C ARG A 230 -22.90 -56.02 -57.81
N ASP A 231 -23.23 -54.83 -58.31
CA ASP A 231 -24.06 -54.68 -59.50
C ASP A 231 -23.36 -55.26 -60.75
N GLN A 232 -22.04 -55.10 -60.85
CA GLN A 232 -21.23 -55.71 -61.90
C GLN A 232 -21.20 -57.24 -61.79
N ALA A 233 -20.99 -57.77 -60.58
CA ALA A 233 -21.01 -59.21 -60.34
C ALA A 233 -22.39 -59.81 -60.63
N GLN A 234 -23.47 -59.09 -60.29
CA GLN A 234 -24.83 -59.53 -60.57
C GLN A 234 -25.10 -59.60 -62.07
N ARG A 235 -24.68 -58.59 -62.86
CA ARG A 235 -24.79 -58.64 -64.33
C ARG A 235 -23.96 -59.78 -64.94
N ALA A 236 -22.74 -59.99 -64.44
CA ALA A 236 -21.88 -61.08 -64.90
C ALA A 236 -22.52 -62.44 -64.59
N PHE A 237 -23.14 -62.59 -63.41
CA PHE A 237 -23.88 -63.79 -63.04
C PHE A 237 -25.10 -63.99 -63.94
N GLU A 238 -25.89 -62.94 -64.21
CA GLU A 238 -27.03 -63.02 -65.14
C GLU A 238 -26.62 -63.42 -66.56
N LEU A 239 -25.46 -62.95 -67.04
CA LEU A 239 -24.90 -63.38 -68.32
C LEU A 239 -24.47 -64.85 -68.29
N ALA A 240 -23.76 -65.28 -67.25
CA ALA A 240 -23.36 -66.68 -67.09
C ALA A 240 -24.57 -67.63 -67.02
N LEU A 241 -25.66 -67.21 -66.37
CA LEU A 241 -26.91 -67.96 -66.33
C LEU A 241 -27.55 -68.12 -67.72
N ARG A 242 -27.48 -67.08 -68.56
CA ARG A 242 -27.93 -67.17 -69.96
C ARG A 242 -27.04 -68.08 -70.79
N ASP A 243 -25.71 -67.99 -70.62
CA ASP A 243 -24.75 -68.81 -71.36
C ASP A 243 -24.86 -70.30 -71.00
N LEU A 244 -25.26 -70.61 -69.76
CA LEU A 244 -25.52 -71.97 -69.28
C LEU A 244 -26.91 -72.51 -69.64
N ASP A 245 -27.75 -71.70 -70.31
CA ASP A 245 -29.15 -72.01 -70.66
C ASP A 245 -29.99 -72.49 -69.46
N MET A 246 -29.63 -72.01 -68.26
CA MET A 246 -30.27 -72.42 -67.01
C MET A 246 -31.60 -71.70 -66.81
N SER A 247 -32.62 -72.44 -66.37
CA SER A 247 -33.93 -71.84 -66.08
C SER A 247 -33.86 -70.89 -64.87
N LYS A 248 -34.76 -69.90 -64.81
CA LYS A 248 -34.87 -68.98 -63.66
C LYS A 248 -35.13 -69.72 -62.34
N GLU A 249 -35.79 -70.87 -62.36
CA GLU A 249 -36.01 -71.73 -61.19
C GLU A 249 -34.72 -72.37 -60.67
N GLU A 250 -33.88 -72.91 -61.56
CA GLU A 250 -32.60 -73.54 -61.18
C GLU A 250 -31.60 -72.51 -60.67
N ALA A 251 -31.57 -71.32 -61.27
CA ALA A 251 -30.78 -70.19 -60.80
C ALA A 251 -31.19 -69.74 -59.39
N LYS A 252 -32.49 -69.68 -59.10
CA LYS A 252 -33.00 -69.37 -57.75
C LYS A 252 -32.61 -70.42 -56.73
N ASN A 253 -32.74 -71.71 -57.07
CA ASN A 253 -32.34 -72.79 -56.17
C ASN A 253 -30.84 -72.72 -55.82
N LEU A 254 -29.98 -72.50 -56.81
CA LEU A 254 -28.56 -72.29 -56.57
C LEU A 254 -28.29 -71.06 -55.69
N HIS A 255 -29.02 -69.96 -55.90
CA HIS A 255 -28.88 -68.77 -55.06
C HIS A 255 -29.25 -69.05 -53.60
N ILE A 256 -30.31 -69.82 -53.35
CA ILE A 256 -30.72 -70.25 -52.00
C ILE A 256 -29.64 -71.14 -51.37
N THR A 257 -29.09 -72.11 -52.11
CA THR A 257 -28.02 -72.98 -51.62
C THR A 257 -26.74 -72.20 -51.30
N ILE A 258 -26.34 -71.27 -52.17
CA ILE A 258 -25.17 -70.42 -51.93
C ILE A 258 -25.41 -69.51 -50.72
N ALA A 259 -26.59 -68.90 -50.59
CA ALA A 259 -26.94 -68.08 -49.43
C ALA A 259 -26.89 -68.89 -48.12
N GLY A 260 -27.42 -70.11 -48.12
CA GLY A 260 -27.31 -71.04 -46.99
C GLY A 260 -25.85 -71.32 -46.61
N SER A 261 -25.01 -71.68 -47.59
CA SER A 261 -23.58 -71.95 -47.36
C SER A 261 -22.80 -70.73 -46.86
N LEU A 262 -23.18 -69.52 -47.27
CA LEU A 262 -22.56 -68.28 -46.81
C LEU A 262 -22.91 -68.00 -45.34
N GLU A 263 -24.14 -68.31 -44.93
CA GLU A 263 -24.57 -68.14 -43.55
C GLU A 263 -23.86 -69.14 -42.62
N GLU A 264 -23.73 -70.40 -43.05
CA GLU A 264 -22.90 -71.39 -42.34
C GLU A 264 -21.44 -70.92 -42.20
N ARG A 265 -20.87 -70.36 -43.28
CA ARG A 265 -19.51 -69.80 -43.24
C ARG A 265 -19.38 -68.64 -42.26
N ARG A 266 -20.39 -67.75 -42.17
CA ARG A 266 -20.42 -66.67 -41.18
C ARG A 266 -20.44 -67.20 -39.75
N GLN A 267 -21.23 -68.23 -39.49
CA GLN A 267 -21.28 -68.88 -38.18
C GLN A 267 -19.94 -69.51 -37.81
N LEU A 268 -19.31 -70.23 -38.73
CA LEU A 268 -17.98 -70.82 -38.51
C LEU A 268 -16.91 -69.76 -38.23
N VAL A 269 -16.93 -68.63 -38.95
CA VAL A 269 -16.00 -67.52 -38.69
C VAL A 269 -16.25 -66.90 -37.31
N ALA A 270 -17.50 -66.74 -36.89
CA ALA A 270 -17.82 -66.26 -35.55
C ALA A 270 -17.33 -67.23 -34.47
N GLU A 271 -17.49 -68.54 -34.67
CA GLU A 271 -16.97 -69.56 -33.75
C GLU A 271 -15.43 -69.56 -33.70
N ILE A 272 -14.76 -69.41 -34.84
CA ILE A 272 -13.29 -69.29 -34.91
C ILE A 272 -12.82 -68.08 -34.10
N ASN A 273 -13.44 -66.90 -34.31
CA ASN A 273 -13.08 -65.69 -33.57
C ASN A 273 -13.28 -65.86 -32.05
N ALA A 274 -14.35 -66.53 -31.64
CA ALA A 274 -14.60 -66.83 -30.23
C ALA A 274 -13.52 -67.77 -29.64
N LYS A 275 -13.17 -68.85 -30.35
CA LYS A 275 -12.10 -69.78 -29.94
C LYS A 275 -10.72 -69.13 -29.94
N GLU A 276 -10.43 -68.25 -30.89
CA GLU A 276 -9.18 -67.50 -30.93
C GLU A 276 -9.05 -66.55 -29.73
N GLY A 277 -10.17 -65.91 -29.34
CA GLY A 277 -10.24 -65.14 -28.09
C GLY A 277 -9.93 -65.98 -26.86
N GLN A 278 -10.51 -67.17 -26.75
CA GLN A 278 -10.21 -68.12 -25.67
C GLN A 278 -8.73 -68.53 -25.64
N LEU A 279 -8.13 -68.80 -26.80
CA LEU A 279 -6.71 -69.15 -26.90
C LEU A 279 -5.80 -67.99 -26.45
N ARG A 280 -6.12 -66.74 -26.80
CA ARG A 280 -5.36 -65.57 -26.33
C ARG A 280 -5.43 -65.42 -24.81
N GLN A 281 -6.61 -65.62 -24.23
CA GLN A 281 -6.77 -65.60 -22.78
C GLN A 281 -5.98 -66.73 -22.11
N MET A 282 -6.02 -67.94 -22.67
CA MET A 282 -5.22 -69.06 -22.16
C MET A 282 -3.71 -68.77 -22.25
N ALA A 283 -3.24 -68.20 -23.36
CA ALA A 283 -1.84 -67.84 -23.52
C ALA A 283 -1.36 -66.86 -22.43
N GLN A 284 -2.16 -65.84 -22.11
CA GLN A 284 -1.88 -64.91 -21.01
C GLN A 284 -1.81 -65.63 -19.66
N THR A 285 -2.77 -66.53 -19.38
CA THR A 285 -2.74 -67.29 -18.11
C THR A 285 -1.51 -68.21 -18.01
N ILE A 286 -1.03 -68.76 -19.13
CA ILE A 286 0.19 -69.56 -19.16
C ILE A 286 1.39 -68.67 -18.86
N GLU A 287 1.50 -67.51 -19.49
CA GLU A 287 2.60 -66.56 -19.27
C GLU A 287 2.68 -66.11 -17.80
N ASP A 288 1.53 -65.82 -17.17
CA ASP A 288 1.47 -65.47 -15.75
C ASP A 288 1.90 -66.63 -14.84
N LEU A 289 1.50 -67.86 -15.17
CA LEU A 289 1.92 -69.06 -14.43
C LEU A 289 3.42 -69.32 -14.60
N GLU A 290 3.96 -69.14 -15.80
CA GLU A 290 5.39 -69.27 -16.08
C GLU A 290 6.21 -68.24 -15.29
N ARG A 291 5.74 -66.99 -15.22
CA ARG A 291 6.36 -65.95 -14.37
C ARG A 291 6.35 -66.36 -12.90
N ASN A 292 5.21 -66.83 -12.38
CA ASN A 292 5.10 -67.29 -10.99
C ASN A 292 6.05 -68.48 -10.70
N ILE A 293 6.16 -69.42 -11.64
CA ILE A 293 7.09 -70.56 -11.52
C ILE A 293 8.54 -70.06 -11.53
N ALA A 294 8.88 -69.10 -12.38
CA ALA A 294 10.22 -68.51 -12.43
C ALA A 294 10.58 -67.83 -11.10
N GLU A 295 9.69 -66.98 -10.57
CA GLU A 295 9.87 -66.33 -9.26
C GLU A 295 10.04 -67.36 -8.13
N LYS A 296 9.20 -68.39 -8.11
CA LYS A 296 9.32 -69.46 -7.09
C LYS A 296 10.62 -70.24 -7.21
N ARG A 297 11.12 -70.48 -8.43
CA ARG A 297 12.42 -71.11 -8.65
C ARG A 297 13.57 -70.24 -8.15
N GLU A 298 13.49 -68.92 -8.37
CA GLU A 298 14.47 -67.96 -7.83
C GLU A 298 14.49 -68.00 -6.30
N ILE A 299 13.34 -67.94 -5.65
CA ILE A 299 13.22 -68.04 -4.18
C ILE A 299 13.79 -69.36 -3.66
N ILE A 300 13.50 -70.48 -4.32
CA ILE A 300 14.04 -71.80 -3.94
C ILE A 300 15.56 -71.84 -4.11
N ASN A 301 16.09 -71.29 -5.20
CA ASN A 301 17.53 -71.20 -5.44
C ASN A 301 18.21 -70.35 -4.36
N ASP A 302 17.64 -69.19 -3.99
CA ASP A 302 18.15 -68.36 -2.90
C ASP A 302 18.12 -69.08 -1.55
N GLN A 303 17.05 -69.85 -1.28
CA GLN A 303 16.89 -70.64 -0.05
C GLN A 303 17.81 -71.86 0.03
N THR A 304 18.26 -72.40 -1.11
CA THR A 304 19.17 -73.55 -1.18
C THR A 304 20.63 -73.18 -1.40
N ARG A 305 20.93 -71.88 -1.53
CA ARG A 305 22.28 -71.35 -1.68
C ARG A 305 23.13 -71.62 -0.41
N PRO A 306 24.34 -72.20 -0.54
CA PRO A 306 25.23 -72.47 0.59
C PRO A 306 25.65 -71.17 1.29
N GLU A 307 25.86 -71.22 2.61
CA GLU A 307 26.09 -70.04 3.47
C GLU A 307 27.28 -69.18 3.01
N GLU A 308 28.33 -69.80 2.47
CA GLU A 308 29.53 -69.09 1.95
C GLU A 308 29.20 -68.14 0.79
N GLU A 309 28.24 -68.49 -0.07
CA GLU A 309 27.80 -67.60 -1.17
C GLU A 309 26.78 -66.54 -0.72
N ARG A 310 26.04 -66.81 0.37
CA ARG A 310 25.14 -65.81 0.98
C ARG A 310 25.93 -64.70 1.65
N GLU A 311 26.99 -65.04 2.39
CA GLU A 311 27.87 -64.04 3.00
C GLU A 311 28.60 -63.19 1.95
N ALA A 312 29.03 -63.78 0.83
CA ALA A 312 29.65 -63.05 -0.27
C ALA A 312 28.68 -62.05 -0.94
N ALA A 313 27.45 -62.47 -1.24
CA ALA A 313 26.44 -61.60 -1.84
C ALA A 313 25.95 -60.49 -0.88
N GLN A 314 25.87 -60.79 0.43
CA GLN A 314 25.48 -59.81 1.44
C GLN A 314 26.59 -58.78 1.70
N LYS A 315 27.87 -59.20 1.66
CA LYS A 315 29.02 -58.28 1.64
C LYS A 315 29.00 -57.38 0.41
N GLU A 316 28.68 -57.92 -0.77
CA GLU A 316 28.65 -57.17 -2.01
C GLU A 316 27.50 -56.14 -2.02
N ALA A 317 26.32 -56.51 -1.50
CA ALA A 317 25.18 -55.62 -1.30
C ALA A 317 25.45 -54.52 -0.24
N GLU A 318 26.13 -54.85 0.87
CA GLU A 318 26.54 -53.85 1.87
C GLU A 318 27.62 -52.90 1.31
N THR A 319 28.56 -53.40 0.49
CA THR A 319 29.56 -52.53 -0.17
C THR A 319 28.95 -51.59 -1.20
N LEU A 320 27.77 -51.92 -1.76
CA LEU A 320 27.02 -51.03 -2.65
C LEU A 320 26.14 -50.00 -1.90
N GLN A 321 25.98 -50.11 -0.57
CA GLN A 321 25.06 -49.25 0.20
C GLN A 321 25.73 -48.09 0.98
N LYS A 322 27.05 -47.92 0.91
CA LYS A 322 27.77 -46.71 1.40
C LYS A 322 28.98 -46.41 0.49
N PRO A 323 29.15 -45.23 -0.13
CA PRO A 323 28.57 -43.91 0.16
C PRO A 323 28.05 -43.12 -1.08
N GLU A 324 26.78 -42.71 -1.11
CA GLU A 324 26.33 -41.53 -1.90
C GLU A 324 25.55 -40.57 -1.01
N ALA A 325 26.18 -40.15 0.08
CA ALA A 325 25.79 -38.97 0.83
C ALA A 325 26.79 -37.86 0.54
N HIS A 326 26.80 -37.30 -0.68
CA HIS A 326 27.28 -35.95 -1.06
C HIS A 326 27.49 -35.82 -2.59
N VAL A 327 26.43 -35.89 -3.39
CA VAL A 327 26.30 -35.02 -4.58
C VAL A 327 24.83 -34.65 -4.71
N GLY A 328 24.51 -33.43 -4.30
CA GLY A 328 23.18 -32.86 -4.44
C GLY A 328 22.82 -32.67 -5.91
N VAL A 329 21.62 -33.16 -6.24
CA VAL A 329 20.59 -32.41 -6.97
C VAL A 329 21.07 -31.72 -8.26
N ALA A 330 21.23 -32.51 -9.32
CA ALA A 330 20.94 -32.03 -10.66
C ALA A 330 20.50 -33.22 -11.52
N VAL A 331 19.48 -33.03 -12.35
CA VAL A 331 18.97 -34.00 -13.34
C VAL A 331 17.98 -35.07 -12.82
N ARG A 332 16.88 -34.63 -12.17
CA ARG A 332 15.59 -35.37 -12.21
C ARG A 332 14.40 -34.43 -12.29
N THR A 333 14.30 -33.73 -13.42
CA THR A 333 13.03 -33.16 -13.91
C THR A 333 13.04 -33.16 -15.43
N ASN A 334 13.15 -34.33 -16.07
CA ASN A 334 12.86 -34.40 -17.52
C ASN A 334 12.49 -35.79 -18.08
N ALA A 335 11.74 -36.60 -17.34
CA ALA A 335 11.22 -37.87 -17.89
C ALA A 335 9.79 -38.21 -17.45
N ASN A 336 9.05 -37.29 -16.82
CA ASN A 336 7.66 -37.52 -16.40
C ASN A 336 6.62 -36.69 -17.17
N ALA A 337 7.00 -36.13 -18.33
CA ALA A 337 6.09 -35.37 -19.19
C ALA A 337 5.77 -36.08 -20.53
N ALA A 338 6.26 -37.30 -20.75
CA ALA A 338 6.07 -38.00 -22.03
C ALA A 338 5.02 -39.13 -22.02
N TYR A 339 4.29 -39.35 -20.92
CA TYR A 339 3.33 -40.48 -20.83
C TYR A 339 1.87 -40.10 -20.56
N TYR A 340 1.51 -38.82 -20.70
CA TYR A 340 0.11 -38.37 -20.73
C TYR A 340 -0.25 -37.69 -22.06
N GLN A 341 0.19 -38.27 -23.18
CA GLN A 341 -0.23 -37.86 -24.53
C GLN A 341 -0.62 -39.03 -25.45
N LEU A 342 -0.98 -40.20 -24.91
CA LEU A 342 -1.43 -41.33 -25.73
C LEU A 342 -2.77 -41.95 -25.31
N LEU A 343 -3.52 -41.36 -24.35
CA LEU A 343 -4.80 -41.91 -23.88
C LEU A 343 -5.90 -40.87 -23.60
N SER A 344 -5.98 -39.84 -24.42
CA SER A 344 -7.18 -39.00 -24.59
C SER A 344 -7.20 -38.47 -26.00
#